data_AF-A0A914TTY0-F1
#
_entry.id   AF-A0A914TTY0-F1
#
_cell.length_a   1.000
_cell.length_b   1.000
_cell.length_c   1.000
_cell.angle_alpha   90.00
_cell.angle_beta   90.00
_cell.angle_gamma   90.00
#
_symmetry.space_group_name_H-M   'P 1'
#
loop_
_entity.id
_entity.type
_entity.pdbx_description
1 polymer ?
#
loop_
_entity_poly.entity_id
_entity_poly.type
_entity_poly.pdbx_seq_one_letter_code
_entity_poly.pdbx_strand_id
1 'polypeptide(L)'
;MNVDIINFSVGGFPRDEFELMKKMVEKHGIIILNAAGNDGPITFSHDELNEYQNCVLNIGSCLSSETKHILYNINYDKAYVPPIVSPFSSQGPMHQSGGCGVTLVAPGHGVAEMPRHYSYKTQLYAATSYCCPNAVGAILCLISGLKAKSIPITFLKIKLAIINTAFLPKNGCKLSFGNGIIQIKSAFKFYVKNLNNFPIQITNITASLIEKNMLWKKLWDNSDCKSGITLKVTDKNKKIYNYVVKINVNSNFSNENLIKIKWILKLSKNAETFIKGLSTVNDNDEFSFNIDITELKGNSINYAEIIGFDSSNLFWGPLLYFSITIIIPKNFYETEKIDEIIELNSIFLYRLFIPPFSSEICRFFVQLKCLEEEEVEVQVKFS
;
A
#
# COMPACT_ATOMS: atom_id res chain seq x y z
N MET A 1 -11.46 -13.62 24.67
CA MET A 1 -11.21 -14.31 23.39
C MET A 1 -9.69 -14.33 23.20
N ASN A 2 -9.09 -15.51 23.05
CA ASN A 2 -7.63 -15.69 22.99
C ASN A 2 -7.13 -15.74 21.54
N VAL A 3 -7.51 -14.76 20.73
CA VAL A 3 -7.12 -14.68 19.30
C VAL A 3 -6.23 -13.47 19.11
N ASP A 4 -5.02 -13.69 18.61
CA ASP A 4 -4.06 -12.60 18.32
C ASP A 4 -4.17 -12.10 16.88
N ILE A 5 -4.42 -12.99 15.92
CA ILE A 5 -4.45 -12.69 14.49
C ILE A 5 -5.68 -13.31 13.82
N ILE A 6 -6.30 -12.57 12.91
CA ILE A 6 -7.29 -13.07 11.95
C ILE A 6 -6.72 -12.95 10.54
N ASN A 7 -6.87 -14.02 9.75
CA ASN A 7 -6.50 -14.06 8.34
C ASN A 7 -7.75 -14.00 7.46
N PHE A 8 -7.85 -12.96 6.65
CA PHE A 8 -8.77 -12.90 5.52
C PHE A 8 -8.01 -13.15 4.23
N SER A 9 -8.46 -14.14 3.47
CA SER A 9 -7.90 -14.52 2.17
C SER A 9 -9.03 -14.72 1.17
N VAL A 10 -10.04 -13.85 1.27
CA VAL A 10 -11.32 -13.91 0.57
C VAL A 10 -11.62 -12.50 0.04
N GLY A 11 -12.08 -12.40 -1.20
CA GLY A 11 -12.57 -11.15 -1.80
C GLY A 11 -14.08 -10.98 -1.63
N GLY A 12 -14.58 -9.77 -1.81
CA GLY A 12 -16.04 -9.50 -1.90
C GLY A 12 -16.81 -9.49 -0.57
N PHE A 13 -16.22 -9.01 0.53
CA PHE A 13 -16.91 -8.86 1.80
C PHE A 13 -17.96 -7.73 1.77
N PRO A 14 -19.14 -7.88 2.43
CA PRO A 14 -20.12 -6.81 2.54
C PRO A 14 -19.61 -5.60 3.32
N ARG A 15 -19.99 -4.41 2.87
CA ARG A 15 -19.53 -3.09 3.34
C ARG A 15 -19.82 -2.76 4.81
N ASP A 16 -20.71 -3.50 5.47
CA ASP A 16 -21.26 -3.12 6.78
C ASP A 16 -20.41 -3.56 7.99
N GLU A 17 -19.26 -4.22 7.77
CA GLU A 17 -18.45 -4.80 8.86
C GLU A 17 -17.30 -3.90 9.37
N PHE A 18 -17.17 -2.67 8.87
CA PHE A 18 -16.07 -1.77 9.26
C PHE A 18 -15.99 -1.53 10.77
N GLU A 19 -17.12 -1.16 11.39
CA GLU A 19 -17.18 -0.90 12.82
C GLU A 19 -16.81 -2.14 13.65
N LEU A 20 -17.12 -3.33 13.14
CA LEU A 20 -16.73 -4.58 13.77
C LEU A 20 -15.21 -4.79 13.72
N MET A 21 -14.60 -4.60 12.54
CA MET A 21 -13.15 -4.71 12.38
C MET A 21 -12.40 -3.66 13.21
N LYS A 22 -12.86 -2.41 13.17
CA LYS A 22 -12.33 -1.31 14.00
C LYS A 22 -12.39 -1.67 15.47
N LYS A 23 -13.52 -2.18 15.96
CA LYS A 23 -13.67 -2.66 17.34
C LYS A 23 -12.77 -3.85 17.67
N MET A 24 -12.59 -4.82 16.76
CA MET A 24 -11.67 -5.94 16.96
C MET A 24 -10.23 -5.46 17.15
N VAL A 25 -9.79 -4.50 16.34
CA VAL A 25 -8.44 -3.93 16.44
C VAL A 25 -8.30 -3.05 17.68
N GLU A 26 -9.18 -2.07 17.86
CA GLU A 26 -9.03 -1.04 18.89
C GLU A 26 -9.35 -1.55 20.29
N LYS A 27 -10.43 -2.32 20.44
CA LYS A 27 -10.87 -2.82 21.76
C LYS A 27 -10.20 -4.13 22.13
N HIS A 28 -9.95 -5.01 21.17
CA HIS A 28 -9.45 -6.35 21.43
C HIS A 28 -7.98 -6.56 21.03
N GLY A 29 -7.34 -5.58 20.37
CA GLY A 29 -5.94 -5.67 19.98
C GLY A 29 -5.68 -6.72 18.91
N ILE A 30 -6.72 -7.20 18.21
CA ILE A 30 -6.62 -8.26 17.21
C ILE A 30 -5.93 -7.69 15.96
N ILE A 31 -4.94 -8.41 15.44
CA ILE A 31 -4.28 -8.04 14.19
C ILE A 31 -5.04 -8.69 13.03
N ILE A 32 -5.54 -7.88 12.11
CA ILE A 32 -6.27 -8.36 10.94
C ILE A 32 -5.36 -8.27 9.72
N LEU A 33 -5.12 -9.40 9.06
CA LEU A 33 -4.45 -9.46 7.77
C LEU A 33 -5.47 -9.77 6.69
N ASN A 34 -5.38 -9.08 5.56
CA ASN A 34 -6.17 -9.38 4.38
C ASN A 34 -5.27 -9.54 3.15
N ALA A 35 -5.63 -10.45 2.25
CA ALA A 35 -5.03 -10.53 0.93
C ALA A 35 -5.29 -9.22 0.16
N ALA A 36 -4.28 -8.69 -0.54
CA ALA A 36 -4.44 -7.43 -1.28
C ALA A 36 -5.35 -7.55 -2.52
N GLY A 37 -5.57 -8.77 -3.04
CA GLY A 37 -6.34 -9.02 -4.27
C GLY A 37 -5.49 -9.60 -5.40
N ASN A 38 -6.14 -10.15 -6.43
CA ASN A 38 -5.47 -10.82 -7.56
C ASN A 38 -5.73 -10.14 -8.91
N ASP A 39 -6.20 -8.89 -8.89
CA ASP A 39 -6.61 -8.14 -10.09
C ASP A 39 -5.50 -7.20 -10.60
N GLY A 40 -4.26 -7.41 -10.16
CA GLY A 40 -3.09 -6.76 -10.76
C GLY A 40 -2.86 -7.24 -12.21
N PRO A 41 -1.96 -6.58 -12.98
CA PRO A 41 -1.01 -5.54 -12.57
C PRO A 41 -1.54 -4.10 -12.70
N ILE A 42 -2.82 -3.92 -13.02
CA ILE A 42 -3.43 -2.58 -13.13
C ILE A 42 -3.46 -1.89 -11.77
N THR A 43 -3.39 -0.56 -11.76
CA THR A 43 -3.56 0.23 -10.53
C THR A 43 -5.03 0.30 -10.13
N PHE A 44 -5.28 0.57 -8.85
CA PHE A 44 -6.63 0.56 -8.27
C PHE A 44 -7.36 -0.77 -8.39
N SER A 45 -6.66 -1.87 -8.17
CA SER A 45 -7.20 -3.21 -8.38
C SER A 45 -7.55 -3.93 -7.07
N HIS A 46 -7.85 -3.18 -6.02
CA HIS A 46 -8.12 -3.75 -4.70
C HIS A 46 -9.61 -3.86 -4.41
N ASP A 47 -9.96 -4.80 -3.52
CA ASP A 47 -11.32 -5.01 -3.06
C ASP A 47 -11.72 -4.05 -1.94
N GLU A 48 -13.03 -3.96 -1.68
CA GLU A 48 -13.62 -3.04 -0.68
C GLU A 48 -13.03 -3.22 0.73
N LEU A 49 -12.75 -4.47 1.16
CA LEU A 49 -12.17 -4.74 2.48
C LEU A 49 -10.77 -4.10 2.66
N ASN A 50 -10.04 -3.95 1.56
CA ASN A 50 -8.70 -3.37 1.59
C ASN A 50 -8.71 -1.84 1.78
N GLU A 51 -9.87 -1.19 1.65
CA GLU A 51 -10.03 0.25 1.91
C GLU A 51 -9.79 0.61 3.38
N TYR A 52 -9.84 -0.37 4.29
CA TYR A 52 -9.70 -0.17 5.74
C TYR A 52 -8.24 -0.26 6.27
N GLN A 53 -7.26 0.33 5.55
CA GLN A 53 -5.81 0.25 5.87
C GLN A 53 -5.40 0.73 7.26
N ASN A 54 -6.27 1.50 7.92
CA ASN A 54 -6.05 1.93 9.30
C ASN A 54 -6.16 0.77 10.30
N CYS A 55 -6.96 -0.25 9.99
CA CYS A 55 -7.24 -1.40 10.85
C CYS A 55 -6.77 -2.74 10.24
N VAL A 56 -6.68 -2.83 8.92
CA VAL A 56 -6.36 -4.05 8.18
C VAL A 56 -4.98 -3.94 7.54
N LEU A 57 -4.15 -4.98 7.70
CA LEU A 57 -2.86 -5.11 7.02
C LEU A 57 -3.07 -5.83 5.68
N ASN A 58 -3.01 -5.09 4.58
CA ASN A 58 -3.17 -5.64 3.24
C ASN A 58 -1.84 -6.25 2.77
N ILE A 59 -1.85 -7.56 2.48
CA ILE A 59 -0.66 -8.32 2.12
C ILE A 59 -0.66 -8.60 0.61
N GLY A 60 0.28 -7.99 -0.10
CA GLY A 60 0.54 -8.28 -1.51
C GLY A 60 1.48 -9.48 -1.69
N SER A 61 1.49 -10.03 -2.90
CA SER A 61 2.33 -11.17 -3.25
C SER A 61 3.63 -10.72 -3.90
N CYS A 62 4.75 -11.29 -3.50
CA CYS A 62 6.04 -11.10 -4.15
C CYS A 62 6.72 -12.42 -4.51
N LEU A 63 7.67 -12.32 -5.44
CA LEU A 63 8.50 -13.39 -5.95
C LEU A 63 9.94 -13.15 -5.54
N SER A 64 10.52 -14.12 -4.82
CA SER A 64 11.96 -14.14 -4.52
C SER A 64 12.79 -14.36 -5.79
N SER A 65 14.08 -14.08 -5.71
CA SER A 65 15.05 -14.37 -6.77
C SER A 65 15.00 -15.85 -7.19
N GLU A 66 14.97 -16.73 -6.19
CA GLU A 66 14.97 -18.18 -6.34
C GLU A 66 13.64 -18.66 -6.94
N THR A 67 12.51 -18.13 -6.47
CA THR A 67 11.18 -18.50 -6.99
C THR A 67 11.03 -18.10 -8.45
N LYS A 68 11.55 -16.93 -8.86
CA LYS A 68 11.56 -16.53 -10.28
C LYS A 68 12.33 -17.52 -11.16
N HIS A 69 13.52 -17.90 -10.71
CA HIS A 69 14.34 -18.88 -11.41
C HIS A 69 13.61 -20.22 -11.55
N ILE A 70 13.06 -20.75 -10.47
CA ILE A 70 12.44 -22.08 -10.46
C ILE A 70 11.13 -22.10 -11.27
N LEU A 71 10.28 -21.08 -11.12
CA LEU A 71 8.92 -21.10 -11.69
C LEU A 71 8.83 -20.52 -13.09
N TYR A 72 9.70 -19.57 -13.43
CA TYR A 72 9.62 -18.82 -14.68
C TYR A 72 10.89 -18.98 -15.54
N ASN A 73 11.83 -19.83 -15.12
CA ASN A 73 13.14 -20.02 -15.76
C ASN A 73 13.86 -18.69 -16.04
N ILE A 74 13.64 -17.72 -15.17
CA ILE A 74 14.28 -16.40 -15.25
C ILE A 74 15.71 -16.58 -14.70
N ASN A 75 16.60 -16.96 -15.61
CA ASN A 75 18.02 -17.17 -15.38
C ASN A 75 18.80 -15.91 -15.74
N TYR A 76 19.32 -15.21 -14.74
CA TYR A 76 20.26 -14.12 -14.99
C TYR A 76 21.67 -14.62 -14.72
N ASP A 77 22.33 -15.00 -15.79
CA ASP A 77 23.78 -15.09 -15.81
C ASP A 77 24.34 -13.70 -15.44
N LYS A 78 24.77 -13.56 -14.17
CA LYS A 78 25.69 -12.53 -13.60
C LYS A 78 25.13 -11.42 -12.70
N ALA A 79 23.88 -11.40 -12.26
CA ALA A 79 23.47 -10.49 -11.17
C ALA A 79 22.30 -11.01 -10.33
N TYR A 80 22.39 -10.83 -9.01
CA TYR A 80 21.25 -11.04 -8.10
C TYR A 80 20.09 -10.12 -8.52
N VAL A 81 18.95 -10.70 -8.89
CA VAL A 81 17.77 -9.91 -9.27
C VAL A 81 16.86 -9.74 -8.07
N PRO A 82 16.63 -8.50 -7.61
CA PRO A 82 15.84 -8.26 -6.41
C PRO A 82 14.44 -8.87 -6.53
N PRO A 83 13.78 -9.17 -5.40
CA PRO A 83 12.41 -9.64 -5.41
C PRO A 83 11.49 -8.68 -6.19
N ILE A 84 10.54 -9.23 -6.92
CA ILE A 84 9.52 -8.46 -7.68
C ILE A 84 8.14 -8.71 -7.09
N VAL A 85 7.19 -7.82 -7.32
CA VAL A 85 5.78 -8.08 -7.00
C VAL A 85 5.23 -9.06 -8.03
N SER A 86 4.42 -10.01 -7.57
CA SER A 86 3.76 -10.98 -8.45
C SER A 86 2.80 -10.24 -9.40
N PRO A 87 2.77 -10.56 -10.71
CA PRO A 87 1.99 -9.78 -11.69
C PRO A 87 0.50 -9.65 -11.35
N PHE A 88 -0.11 -10.71 -10.81
CA PHE A 88 -1.51 -10.72 -10.39
C PHE A 88 -1.76 -9.93 -9.09
N SER A 89 -0.74 -9.62 -8.29
CA SER A 89 -0.94 -8.95 -7.01
C SER A 89 -1.53 -7.57 -7.24
N SER A 90 -2.66 -7.29 -6.59
CA SER A 90 -3.31 -6.00 -6.72
C SER A 90 -2.41 -4.84 -6.34
N GLN A 91 -2.58 -3.72 -7.03
CA GLN A 91 -1.72 -2.55 -6.91
C GLN A 91 -2.51 -1.29 -6.60
N GLY A 92 -1.86 -0.42 -5.85
CA GLY A 92 -2.42 0.83 -5.39
C GLY A 92 -2.53 1.88 -6.50
N PRO A 93 -3.06 3.06 -6.17
CA PRO A 93 -3.62 3.40 -4.86
C PRO A 93 -5.02 2.81 -4.68
N MET A 94 -5.61 3.03 -3.51
CA MET A 94 -7.02 2.73 -3.26
C MET A 94 -7.96 3.71 -3.95
N HIS A 95 -9.14 3.24 -4.38
CA HIS A 95 -10.13 4.09 -5.05
C HIS A 95 -10.77 5.07 -4.08
N GLN A 96 -11.17 4.60 -2.90
CA GLN A 96 -12.01 5.39 -2.00
C GLN A 96 -11.19 6.09 -0.92
N SER A 97 -10.33 5.37 -0.22
CA SER A 97 -9.48 5.90 0.86
C SER A 97 -8.32 6.77 0.35
N GLY A 98 -7.90 6.58 -0.90
CA GLY A 98 -6.69 7.18 -1.46
C GLY A 98 -5.38 6.68 -0.83
N GLY A 99 -5.45 5.66 0.03
CA GLY A 99 -4.28 5.01 0.65
C GLY A 99 -3.40 4.26 -0.34
N CYS A 100 -2.22 3.84 0.11
CA CYS A 100 -1.22 3.13 -0.69
C CYS A 100 -1.77 1.83 -1.31
N GLY A 101 -2.66 1.14 -0.61
CA GLY A 101 -3.25 -0.10 -1.08
C GLY A 101 -2.69 -1.33 -0.38
N VAL A 102 -1.41 -1.58 -0.64
CA VAL A 102 -0.63 -2.66 -0.04
C VAL A 102 0.07 -2.13 1.21
N THR A 103 -0.02 -2.86 2.33
CA THR A 103 0.72 -2.53 3.55
C THR A 103 2.13 -3.13 3.52
N LEU A 104 2.23 -4.42 3.18
CA LEU A 104 3.45 -5.22 3.12
C LEU A 104 3.29 -6.29 2.04
N VAL A 105 4.40 -6.90 1.62
CA VAL A 105 4.37 -8.08 0.74
C VAL A 105 5.01 -9.30 1.39
N ALA A 106 4.54 -10.47 0.98
CA ALA A 106 5.10 -11.76 1.37
C ALA A 106 5.14 -12.72 0.16
N PRO A 107 5.96 -13.79 0.21
CA PRO A 107 5.97 -14.80 -0.84
C PRO A 107 4.59 -15.44 -1.02
N GLY A 108 4.05 -15.41 -2.24
CA GLY A 108 2.69 -15.89 -2.54
C GLY A 108 2.60 -17.08 -3.48
N HIS A 109 3.73 -17.73 -3.76
CA HIS A 109 3.80 -18.97 -4.53
C HIS A 109 4.13 -20.11 -3.60
N GLY A 110 3.31 -21.15 -3.59
CA GLY A 110 3.47 -22.24 -2.63
C GLY A 110 2.84 -23.54 -3.13
N VAL A 111 3.42 -24.65 -2.67
CA VAL A 111 2.85 -25.97 -2.86
C VAL A 111 1.84 -26.20 -1.75
N ALA A 112 0.56 -26.32 -2.11
CA ALA A 112 -0.52 -26.58 -1.16
C ALA A 112 -0.91 -28.06 -1.19
N GLU A 113 -1.23 -28.61 -0.02
CA GLU A 113 -1.82 -29.93 0.11
C GLU A 113 -3.25 -29.92 -0.40
N MET A 114 -3.61 -30.96 -1.13
CA MET A 114 -4.93 -31.08 -1.74
C MET A 114 -5.82 -32.02 -0.95
N PRO A 115 -7.13 -31.74 -0.88
CA PRO A 115 -8.09 -32.66 -0.28
C PRO A 115 -7.94 -34.06 -0.86
N ARG A 116 -8.16 -35.09 -0.03
CA ARG A 116 -7.94 -36.50 -0.40
C ARG A 116 -8.75 -37.00 -1.60
N HIS A 117 -9.80 -36.27 -2.01
CA HIS A 117 -10.61 -36.61 -3.17
C HIS A 117 -9.98 -36.17 -4.51
N TYR A 118 -8.91 -35.38 -4.49
CA TYR A 118 -8.12 -35.09 -5.69
C TYR A 118 -7.17 -36.26 -5.99
N SER A 119 -6.90 -36.50 -7.28
CA SER A 119 -5.97 -37.55 -7.74
C SER A 119 -4.50 -37.24 -7.49
N TYR A 120 -4.18 -36.00 -7.10
CA TYR A 120 -2.84 -35.53 -6.76
C TYR A 120 -2.81 -35.03 -5.31
N LYS A 121 -1.67 -35.22 -4.63
CA LYS A 121 -1.51 -34.89 -3.20
C LYS A 121 -1.21 -33.41 -2.97
N THR A 122 -0.58 -32.76 -3.93
CA THR A 122 -0.08 -31.39 -3.80
C THR A 122 -0.19 -30.67 -5.13
N GLN A 123 -0.45 -29.37 -5.10
CA GLN A 123 -0.45 -28.52 -6.27
C GLN A 123 0.22 -27.18 -5.97
N LEU A 124 0.96 -26.66 -6.95
CA LEU A 124 1.51 -25.33 -6.90
C LEU A 124 0.40 -24.31 -7.17
N TYR A 125 0.24 -23.35 -6.26
CA TYR A 125 -0.65 -22.22 -6.44
C TYR A 125 0.09 -20.89 -6.31
N ALA A 126 -0.47 -19.88 -6.98
CA ALA A 126 -0.02 -18.51 -6.90
C ALA A 126 -1.25 -17.59 -6.75
N ALA A 127 -1.40 -16.97 -5.59
CA ALA A 127 -2.42 -15.95 -5.32
C ALA A 127 -2.05 -15.18 -4.05
N THR A 128 -2.62 -13.99 -3.86
CA THR A 128 -2.48 -13.24 -2.60
C THR A 128 -3.11 -13.98 -1.41
N SER A 129 -4.08 -14.86 -1.67
CA SER A 129 -4.63 -15.79 -0.68
C SER A 129 -3.60 -16.80 -0.14
N TYR A 130 -2.44 -16.98 -0.80
CA TYR A 130 -1.34 -17.81 -0.29
C TYR A 130 -0.23 -16.98 0.38
N CYS A 131 -0.01 -15.72 -0.01
CA CYS A 131 0.93 -14.85 0.69
C CYS A 131 0.41 -14.38 2.05
N CYS A 132 -0.92 -14.22 2.20
CA CYS A 132 -1.52 -13.76 3.44
C CYS A 132 -1.31 -14.77 4.60
N PRO A 133 -1.58 -16.08 4.45
CA PRO A 133 -1.22 -17.09 5.45
C PRO A 133 0.28 -17.15 5.76
N ASN A 134 1.14 -16.95 4.77
CA ASN A 134 2.60 -16.87 4.97
C ASN A 134 2.95 -15.70 5.91
N ALA A 135 2.43 -14.51 5.64
CA ALA A 135 2.58 -13.34 6.49
C ALA A 135 2.02 -13.57 7.91
N VAL A 136 0.86 -14.22 8.03
CA VAL A 136 0.26 -14.58 9.32
C VAL A 136 1.20 -15.48 10.13
N GLY A 137 1.72 -16.56 9.53
CA GLY A 137 2.67 -17.46 10.21
C GLY A 137 3.94 -16.73 10.64
N ALA A 138 4.45 -15.85 9.79
CA ALA A 138 5.63 -15.02 10.08
C ALA A 138 5.39 -14.08 11.27
N ILE A 139 4.27 -13.35 11.29
CA ILE A 139 3.92 -12.42 12.37
C ILE A 139 3.58 -13.19 13.67
N LEU A 140 2.96 -14.38 13.58
CA LEU A 140 2.77 -15.24 14.75
C LEU A 140 4.10 -15.62 15.40
N CYS A 141 5.14 -15.93 14.62
CA CYS A 141 6.47 -16.19 15.19
C CYS A 141 7.03 -14.99 15.97
N LEU A 142 6.83 -13.76 15.46
CA LEU A 142 7.16 -12.52 16.17
C LEU A 142 6.40 -12.43 17.50
N ILE A 143 5.07 -12.62 17.47
CA ILE A 143 4.20 -12.56 18.65
C ILE A 143 4.59 -13.62 19.68
N SER A 144 4.81 -14.87 19.27
CA SER A 144 5.24 -15.96 20.13
C SER A 144 6.56 -15.63 20.83
N GLY A 145 7.55 -15.10 20.09
CA GLY A 145 8.82 -14.69 20.68
C GLY A 145 8.67 -13.56 21.72
N LEU A 146 7.79 -12.59 21.48
CA LEU A 146 7.53 -11.50 22.42
C LEU A 146 6.81 -12.00 23.68
N LYS A 147 5.79 -12.84 23.52
CA LYS A 147 5.06 -13.47 24.62
C LYS A 147 5.95 -14.37 25.48
N ALA A 148 6.84 -15.15 24.85
CA ALA A 148 7.81 -15.99 25.56
C ALA A 148 8.78 -15.17 26.43
N LYS A 149 9.00 -13.89 26.09
CA LYS A 149 9.79 -12.94 26.90
C LYS A 149 8.93 -12.08 27.84
N SER A 150 7.64 -12.38 27.96
CA SER A 150 6.67 -11.59 28.74
C SER A 150 6.63 -10.11 28.35
N ILE A 151 6.91 -9.80 27.07
CA ILE A 151 6.86 -8.44 26.55
C ILE A 151 5.43 -8.12 26.11
N PRO A 152 4.80 -7.04 26.63
CA PRO A 152 3.44 -6.67 26.25
C PRO A 152 3.32 -6.31 24.76
N ILE A 153 2.24 -6.79 24.14
CA ILE A 153 1.94 -6.59 22.72
C ILE A 153 0.69 -5.73 22.51
N THR A 154 0.70 -4.94 21.44
CA THR A 154 -0.49 -4.27 20.89
C THR A 154 -0.45 -4.31 19.38
N PHE A 155 -1.61 -4.19 18.73
CA PHE A 155 -1.70 -4.09 17.26
C PHE A 155 -0.73 -3.04 16.70
N LEU A 156 -0.78 -1.82 17.25
CA LEU A 156 0.05 -0.72 16.79
C LEU A 156 1.54 -1.04 16.90
N LYS A 157 2.01 -1.56 18.04
CA LYS A 157 3.45 -1.87 18.21
C LYS A 157 3.91 -2.95 17.23
N ILE A 158 3.09 -3.98 16.98
CA ILE A 158 3.39 -5.00 15.99
C ILE A 158 3.44 -4.39 14.59
N LYS A 159 2.41 -3.61 14.21
CA LYS A 159 2.32 -2.89 12.93
C LYS A 159 3.55 -2.01 12.68
N LEU A 160 3.96 -1.21 13.67
CA LEU A 160 5.16 -0.37 13.59
C LEU A 160 6.43 -1.18 13.41
N ALA A 161 6.60 -2.27 14.17
CA ALA A 161 7.79 -3.12 14.06
C ALA A 161 7.93 -3.76 12.68
N ILE A 162 6.84 -4.31 12.12
CA ILE A 162 6.89 -4.98 10.82
C ILE A 162 7.02 -3.98 9.66
N ILE A 163 6.37 -2.82 9.74
CA ILE A 163 6.47 -1.78 8.71
C ILE A 163 7.86 -1.14 8.70
N ASN A 164 8.39 -0.74 9.86
CA ASN A 164 9.65 0.00 9.95
C ASN A 164 10.89 -0.87 9.72
N THR A 165 10.73 -2.19 9.60
CA THR A 165 11.82 -3.13 9.33
C THR A 165 11.67 -3.90 8.02
N ALA A 166 10.60 -3.64 7.28
CA ALA A 166 10.36 -4.28 5.99
C ALA A 166 11.47 -3.92 4.98
N PHE A 167 11.78 -4.88 4.10
CA PHE A 167 12.78 -4.69 3.06
C PHE A 167 12.10 -4.24 1.77
N LEU A 168 12.32 -2.98 1.38
CA LEU A 168 11.90 -2.45 0.09
C LEU A 168 13.08 -2.49 -0.88
N PRO A 169 12.97 -3.18 -2.04
CA PRO A 169 14.01 -3.16 -3.06
C PRO A 169 14.31 -1.74 -3.56
N LYS A 170 15.56 -1.48 -4.00
CA LYS A 170 16.05 -0.14 -4.41
C LYS A 170 15.18 0.59 -5.44
N ASN A 171 14.46 -0.16 -6.28
CA ASN A 171 13.53 0.35 -7.30
C ASN A 171 12.09 -0.15 -7.08
N GLY A 172 11.76 -0.61 -5.87
CA GLY A 172 10.42 -1.11 -5.54
C GLY A 172 9.40 0.04 -5.48
N CYS A 173 8.35 -0.05 -6.28
CA CYS A 173 7.24 0.88 -6.22
C CYS A 173 6.40 0.63 -4.96
N LYS A 174 6.18 1.68 -4.15
CA LYS A 174 5.36 1.62 -2.93
C LYS A 174 3.92 1.19 -3.19
N LEU A 175 3.31 1.63 -4.29
CA LEU A 175 1.96 1.20 -4.67
C LEU A 175 1.87 -0.32 -4.93
N SER A 176 2.99 -0.99 -5.17
CA SER A 176 3.05 -2.45 -5.39
C SER A 176 3.58 -3.20 -4.16
N PHE A 177 4.63 -2.68 -3.50
CA PHE A 177 5.31 -3.33 -2.38
C PHE A 177 4.77 -2.94 -1.00
N GLY A 178 3.97 -1.87 -0.92
CA GLY A 178 3.71 -1.19 0.34
C GLY A 178 5.03 -0.78 1.00
N ASN A 179 5.16 -1.08 2.30
CA ASN A 179 6.40 -0.84 3.04
C ASN A 179 7.52 -1.84 2.73
N GLY A 180 7.25 -2.87 1.92
CA GLY A 180 8.24 -3.86 1.51
C GLY A 180 7.95 -5.26 2.03
N ILE A 181 8.96 -6.12 1.93
CA ILE A 181 8.89 -7.53 2.28
C ILE A 181 9.07 -7.70 3.79
N ILE A 182 8.23 -8.53 4.42
CA ILE A 182 8.25 -8.80 5.87
C ILE A 182 9.62 -9.35 6.33
N GLN A 183 10.18 -8.78 7.41
CA GLN A 183 11.48 -9.18 8.00
C GLN A 183 11.37 -9.48 9.51
N ILE A 184 10.95 -10.69 9.87
CA ILE A 184 10.59 -11.05 11.28
C ILE A 184 11.75 -10.89 12.27
N LYS A 185 12.97 -11.31 11.90
CA LYS A 185 14.15 -11.19 12.78
C LYS A 185 14.46 -9.73 13.10
N SER A 186 14.37 -8.86 12.09
CA SER A 186 14.58 -7.41 12.24
C SER A 186 13.46 -6.78 13.06
N ALA A 187 12.20 -7.14 12.76
CA ALA A 187 11.02 -6.68 13.49
C ALA A 187 11.11 -7.02 14.99
N PHE A 188 11.50 -8.25 15.34
CA PHE A 188 11.66 -8.66 16.73
C PHE A 188 12.72 -7.81 17.47
N LYS A 189 13.91 -7.64 16.85
CA LYS A 189 14.97 -6.81 17.43
C LYS A 189 14.55 -5.36 17.60
N PHE A 190 13.88 -4.79 16.59
CA PHE A 190 13.36 -3.44 16.62
C PHE A 190 12.32 -3.26 17.72
N TYR A 191 11.37 -4.19 17.83
CA TYR A 191 10.32 -4.17 18.85
C TYR A 191 10.93 -4.13 20.26
N VAL A 192 11.81 -5.08 20.57
CA VAL A 192 12.44 -5.19 21.89
C VAL A 192 13.28 -3.96 22.21
N LYS A 193 14.03 -3.44 21.25
CA LYS A 193 14.93 -2.30 21.48
C LYS A 193 14.17 -0.97 21.63
N ASN A 194 13.22 -0.71 20.74
CA ASN A 194 12.67 0.63 20.56
C ASN A 194 11.23 0.75 21.09
N LEU A 195 10.41 -0.29 20.97
CA LEU A 195 8.98 -0.21 21.28
C LEU A 195 8.66 -0.67 22.70
N ASN A 196 9.60 -1.19 23.48
CA ASN A 196 9.33 -1.56 24.87
C ASN A 196 8.76 -0.40 25.70
N ASN A 197 9.27 0.81 25.51
CA ASN A 197 8.79 2.03 26.17
C ASN A 197 7.66 2.75 25.41
N PHE A 198 7.22 2.20 24.27
CA PHE A 198 6.10 2.77 23.53
C PHE A 198 4.81 2.64 24.36
N PRO A 199 4.06 3.73 24.57
CA PRO A 199 2.87 3.73 25.42
C PRO A 199 1.85 2.69 24.97
N ILE A 200 1.60 1.70 25.83
CA ILE A 200 0.75 0.55 25.52
C ILE A 200 -0.73 0.94 25.34
N GLN A 201 -1.10 2.10 25.85
CA GLN A 201 -2.47 2.59 25.86
C GLN A 201 -2.87 3.21 24.52
N ILE A 202 -1.90 3.59 23.68
CA ILE A 202 -2.18 3.99 22.30
C ILE A 202 -2.45 2.71 21.50
N THR A 203 -3.68 2.59 21.00
CA THR A 203 -4.13 1.42 20.25
C THR A 203 -4.01 1.61 18.74
N ASN A 204 -4.15 2.85 18.26
CA ASN A 204 -3.99 3.18 16.84
C ASN A 204 -3.60 4.65 16.63
N ILE A 205 -2.88 4.93 15.54
CA ILE A 205 -2.57 6.30 15.08
C ILE A 205 -2.93 6.35 13.59
N THR A 206 -3.81 7.27 13.23
CA THR A 206 -4.32 7.40 11.85
C THR A 206 -4.28 8.86 11.40
N ALA A 207 -4.13 9.06 10.09
CA ALA A 207 -4.28 10.35 9.45
C ALA A 207 -5.45 10.27 8.46
N SER A 208 -6.39 11.20 8.55
CA SER A 208 -7.61 11.24 7.75
C SER A 208 -7.84 12.62 7.16
N LEU A 209 -8.10 12.69 5.85
CA LEU A 209 -8.38 13.95 5.17
C LEU A 209 -9.61 14.67 5.77
N ILE A 210 -9.49 15.98 6.03
CA ILE A 210 -10.63 16.81 6.43
C ILE A 210 -11.37 17.28 5.16
N GLU A 211 -12.48 16.64 4.83
CA GLU A 211 -13.29 17.02 3.68
C GLU A 211 -14.19 18.22 4.02
N LYS A 212 -13.87 19.41 3.49
CA LYS A 212 -14.72 20.61 3.66
C LYS A 212 -15.77 20.81 2.56
N ASN A 213 -15.67 20.22 1.37
CA ASN A 213 -16.65 20.37 0.27
C ASN A 213 -16.39 19.44 -0.93
N MET A 214 -16.92 18.21 -0.94
CA MET A 214 -16.99 17.34 -2.14
C MET A 214 -18.38 16.67 -2.22
N LEU A 215 -18.97 16.69 -3.41
CA LEU A 215 -20.35 16.25 -3.73
C LEU A 215 -20.57 14.72 -3.70
N TRP A 216 -19.56 13.92 -3.38
CA TRP A 216 -19.65 12.45 -3.29
C TRP A 216 -20.15 12.00 -1.92
N LYS A 217 -21.28 12.57 -1.48
CA LYS A 217 -21.81 12.40 -0.12
C LYS A 217 -22.92 11.36 -0.01
N LYS A 218 -22.89 10.32 -0.83
CA LYS A 218 -23.80 9.17 -0.69
C LYS A 218 -23.00 7.90 -0.92
N LEU A 219 -22.73 7.18 0.18
CA LEU A 219 -22.43 5.75 0.33
C LEU A 219 -21.25 5.43 1.29
N TRP A 220 -20.46 6.42 1.71
CA TRP A 220 -19.34 6.22 2.66
C TRP A 220 -19.14 7.44 3.56
N ASP A 221 -19.96 7.60 4.60
CA ASP A 221 -19.93 8.76 5.50
C ASP A 221 -18.90 8.60 6.65
N ASN A 222 -17.91 7.71 6.48
CA ASN A 222 -16.84 7.50 7.46
C ASN A 222 -15.53 8.16 6.99
N SER A 223 -15.37 9.44 7.35
CA SER A 223 -14.17 10.26 7.11
C SER A 223 -12.87 9.62 7.67
N ASP A 224 -12.99 8.72 8.65
CA ASP A 224 -11.89 7.95 9.25
C ASP A 224 -11.14 7.02 8.27
N CYS A 225 -11.70 6.77 7.08
CA CYS A 225 -11.09 5.88 6.08
C CYS A 225 -10.21 6.59 5.05
N LYS A 226 -10.18 7.93 5.02
CA LYS A 226 -9.42 8.70 4.00
C LYS A 226 -7.93 8.80 4.36
N SER A 227 -7.22 7.67 4.29
CA SER A 227 -5.78 7.58 4.62
C SER A 227 -4.84 8.15 3.56
N GLY A 228 -5.38 8.72 2.48
CA GLY A 228 -4.59 9.41 1.47
C GLY A 228 -5.42 10.25 0.49
N ILE A 229 -4.75 10.79 -0.51
CA ILE A 229 -5.33 11.59 -1.60
C ILE A 229 -4.95 10.94 -2.91
N THR A 230 -5.93 10.76 -3.80
CA THR A 230 -5.66 10.42 -5.20
C THR A 230 -6.25 11.47 -6.12
N LEU A 231 -5.40 12.12 -6.93
CA LEU A 231 -5.80 13.11 -7.92
C LEU A 231 -5.61 12.54 -9.33
N LYS A 232 -6.68 12.49 -10.11
CA LYS A 232 -6.66 12.18 -11.54
C LYS A 232 -6.87 13.49 -12.29
N VAL A 233 -5.82 14.07 -12.85
CA VAL A 233 -5.85 15.44 -13.40
C VAL A 233 -5.30 15.47 -14.82
N THR A 234 -5.99 16.15 -15.74
CA THR A 234 -5.51 16.39 -17.11
C THR A 234 -4.57 17.60 -17.16
N ASP A 235 -3.72 17.69 -18.19
CA ASP A 235 -2.75 18.79 -18.31
C ASP A 235 -3.40 20.18 -18.29
N LYS A 236 -4.64 20.31 -18.81
CA LYS A 236 -5.40 21.56 -18.85
C LYS A 236 -5.82 22.07 -17.46
N ASN A 237 -5.86 21.20 -16.46
CA ASN A 237 -6.41 21.48 -15.12
C ASN A 237 -5.34 21.47 -14.02
N LYS A 238 -4.06 21.53 -14.40
CA LYS A 238 -2.96 21.60 -13.43
C LYS A 238 -3.04 22.90 -12.64
N LYS A 239 -3.08 22.76 -11.31
CA LYS A 239 -3.15 23.87 -10.36
C LYS A 239 -2.61 23.44 -9.00
N ILE A 240 -2.57 24.37 -8.06
CA ILE A 240 -2.21 24.09 -6.68
C ILE A 240 -3.48 23.70 -5.90
N TYR A 241 -3.40 22.65 -5.10
CA TYR A 241 -4.46 22.19 -4.22
C TYR A 241 -4.00 22.28 -2.77
N ASN A 242 -4.84 22.80 -1.89
CA ASN A 242 -4.54 22.94 -0.47
C ASN A 242 -5.35 21.92 0.32
N TYR A 243 -4.71 21.22 1.24
CA TYR A 243 -5.33 20.19 2.05
C TYR A 243 -4.99 20.37 3.52
N VAL A 244 -5.93 19.93 4.36
CA VAL A 244 -5.74 19.79 5.81
C VAL A 244 -6.13 18.36 6.17
N VAL A 245 -5.26 17.72 6.93
CA VAL A 245 -5.42 16.32 7.36
C VAL A 245 -5.46 16.31 8.87
N LYS A 246 -6.47 15.63 9.40
CA LYS A 246 -6.63 15.39 10.83
C LYS A 246 -5.85 14.16 11.25
N ILE A 247 -5.24 14.25 12.40
CA ILE A 247 -4.59 13.17 13.09
C ILE A 247 -5.54 12.67 14.16
N ASN A 248 -5.75 11.35 14.22
CA ASN A 248 -6.46 10.72 15.32
C ASN A 248 -5.53 9.73 16.02
N VAL A 249 -5.38 9.92 17.33
CA VAL A 249 -4.64 9.03 18.23
C VAL A 249 -5.67 8.33 19.12
N ASN A 250 -5.93 7.06 18.84
CA ASN A 250 -6.90 6.28 19.60
C ASN A 250 -6.21 5.67 20.81
N SER A 251 -6.84 5.81 21.97
CA SER A 251 -6.32 5.29 23.23
C SER A 251 -7.43 4.65 24.06
N ASN A 252 -7.05 3.70 24.91
CA ASN A 252 -7.99 3.06 25.85
C ASN A 252 -8.26 3.90 27.11
N PHE A 253 -7.80 5.16 27.18
CA PHE A 253 -8.12 6.08 28.27
C PHE A 253 -9.33 6.95 27.94
N SER A 254 -10.19 7.18 28.94
CA SER A 254 -11.07 8.33 29.01
C SER A 254 -10.21 9.57 29.30
N ASN A 255 -9.89 10.36 28.27
CA ASN A 255 -9.38 11.74 28.29
C ASN A 255 -8.46 12.14 29.46
N GLU A 256 -7.15 12.34 29.22
CA GLU A 256 -6.41 13.54 29.72
C GLU A 256 -4.90 13.53 29.51
N ASN A 257 -4.26 12.38 29.25
CA ASN A 257 -2.81 12.35 28.92
C ASN A 257 -2.57 11.71 27.56
N LEU A 258 -3.24 12.25 26.53
CA LEU A 258 -2.86 11.98 25.15
C LEU A 258 -1.44 12.49 24.99
N ILE A 259 -0.52 11.57 24.72
CA ILE A 259 0.84 11.92 24.32
C ILE A 259 0.68 12.93 23.20
N LYS A 260 0.97 14.19 23.48
CA LYS A 260 1.17 15.24 22.49
C LYS A 260 2.43 14.82 21.76
N ILE A 261 2.30 13.85 20.87
CA ILE A 261 3.29 13.50 19.87
C ILE A 261 3.56 14.86 19.25
N LYS A 262 4.77 15.37 19.40
CA LYS A 262 5.15 16.64 18.81
C LYS A 262 5.61 16.27 17.40
N TRP A 263 4.76 16.57 16.42
CA TRP A 263 4.92 16.10 15.04
C TRP A 263 5.90 17.00 14.33
N ILE A 264 7.18 16.66 14.42
CA ILE A 264 8.14 17.21 13.47
C ILE A 264 8.14 16.24 12.28
N LEU A 265 7.20 16.48 11.37
CA LEU A 265 7.13 15.83 10.07
C LEU A 265 8.46 16.10 9.32
N LYS A 266 9.39 15.15 9.40
CA LYS A 266 10.40 15.02 8.36
C LYS A 266 9.72 14.35 7.18
N LEU A 267 9.20 15.17 6.27
CA LEU A 267 8.79 14.69 4.97
C LEU A 267 10.02 14.25 4.19
N SER A 268 10.23 12.94 4.11
CA SER A 268 11.07 12.40 3.05
C SER A 268 10.17 12.04 1.88
N LYS A 269 10.50 12.55 0.70
CA LYS A 269 9.83 12.20 -0.54
C LYS A 269 10.63 11.07 -1.20
N ASN A 270 9.97 9.96 -1.53
CA ASN A 270 10.42 9.16 -2.65
C ASN A 270 9.85 9.84 -3.89
N ALA A 271 10.71 10.52 -4.66
CA ALA A 271 10.40 11.17 -5.92
C ALA A 271 9.38 12.34 -5.86
N GLU A 272 9.88 13.52 -6.24
CA GLU A 272 9.17 14.69 -6.79
C GLU A 272 8.64 15.82 -5.87
N THR A 273 8.92 17.04 -6.33
CA THR A 273 8.88 18.34 -5.66
C THR A 273 7.47 18.87 -5.35
N PHE A 274 6.40 18.16 -5.71
CA PHE A 274 5.05 18.70 -5.77
C PHE A 274 4.38 18.97 -4.41
N ILE A 275 4.75 18.30 -3.31
CA ILE A 275 4.23 18.65 -1.98
C ILE A 275 5.00 19.86 -1.43
N LYS A 276 4.30 20.95 -1.11
CA LYS A 276 4.87 22.22 -0.61
C LYS A 276 4.13 22.71 0.64
N GLY A 277 4.77 23.59 1.40
CA GLY A 277 4.11 24.33 2.50
C GLY A 277 3.55 23.46 3.61
N LEU A 278 4.23 22.35 3.96
CA LEU A 278 3.80 21.51 5.06
C LEU A 278 3.97 22.24 6.40
N SER A 279 2.88 22.34 7.17
CA SER A 279 2.88 22.87 8.52
C SER A 279 1.91 22.10 9.40
N THR A 280 2.21 21.98 10.70
CA THR A 280 1.24 21.54 11.69
C THR A 280 0.31 22.69 12.07
N VAL A 281 -0.93 22.35 12.42
CA VAL A 281 -2.00 23.29 12.81
C VAL A 281 -2.69 22.71 14.05
N ASN A 282 -3.43 23.55 14.80
CA ASN A 282 -4.26 23.13 15.94
C ASN A 282 -3.50 22.24 16.94
N ASP A 283 -2.45 22.77 17.58
CA ASP A 283 -1.64 22.05 18.58
C ASP A 283 -0.99 20.72 18.10
N ASN A 284 -0.84 20.55 16.78
CA ASN A 284 -0.34 19.35 16.09
C ASN A 284 -1.34 18.19 15.95
N ASP A 285 -2.63 18.44 16.15
CA ASP A 285 -3.69 17.47 15.84
C ASP A 285 -4.08 17.50 14.34
N GLU A 286 -3.55 18.46 13.60
CA GLU A 286 -3.74 18.59 12.17
C GLU A 286 -2.43 18.97 11.47
N PHE A 287 -2.33 18.64 10.18
CA PHE A 287 -1.32 19.21 9.32
C PHE A 287 -1.93 19.66 7.99
N SER A 288 -1.42 20.78 7.48
CA SER A 288 -1.79 21.34 6.20
C SER A 288 -0.63 21.29 5.22
N PHE A 289 -0.93 21.13 3.94
CA PHE A 289 0.06 21.17 2.88
C PHE A 289 -0.61 21.52 1.55
N ASN A 290 0.24 21.85 0.58
CA ASN A 290 -0.16 22.14 -0.78
C ASN A 290 0.40 21.06 -1.71
N ILE A 291 -0.40 20.67 -2.70
CA ILE A 291 0.02 19.83 -3.82
C ILE A 291 0.09 20.74 -5.05
N ASP A 292 1.29 20.96 -5.57
CA ASP A 292 1.56 21.74 -6.77
C ASP A 292 1.91 20.81 -7.94
N ILE A 293 0.94 20.62 -8.84
CA ILE A 293 1.08 19.71 -9.99
C ILE A 293 1.40 20.43 -11.30
N THR A 294 1.75 21.72 -11.25
CA THR A 294 1.93 22.57 -12.44
C THR A 294 3.08 22.11 -13.33
N GLU A 295 4.16 21.59 -12.74
CA GLU A 295 5.37 21.14 -13.44
C GLU A 295 5.40 19.63 -13.76
N LEU A 296 4.41 18.86 -13.27
CA LEU A 296 4.40 17.41 -13.47
C LEU A 296 4.14 17.06 -14.93
N LYS A 297 4.83 16.05 -15.46
CA LYS A 297 4.68 15.64 -16.87
C LYS A 297 3.44 14.78 -17.08
N GLY A 298 2.90 14.79 -18.31
CA GLY A 298 1.84 13.86 -18.71
C GLY A 298 2.33 12.42 -18.80
N ASN A 299 1.38 11.48 -18.91
CA ASN A 299 1.61 10.03 -18.87
C ASN A 299 2.37 9.54 -17.62
N SER A 300 2.04 10.08 -16.45
CA SER A 300 2.78 9.78 -15.22
C SER A 300 1.85 9.35 -14.07
N ILE A 301 2.40 8.50 -13.21
CA ILE A 301 1.88 8.22 -11.88
C ILE A 301 2.93 8.64 -10.86
N ASN A 302 2.63 9.69 -10.11
CA ASN A 302 3.53 10.28 -9.13
C ASN A 302 2.99 9.94 -7.74
N TYR A 303 3.81 9.27 -6.95
CA TYR A 303 3.43 8.80 -5.62
C TYR A 303 4.36 9.39 -4.57
N ALA A 304 3.80 9.93 -3.50
CA ALA A 304 4.54 10.41 -2.35
C ALA A 304 3.80 10.05 -1.05
N GLU A 305 4.54 10.01 0.05
CA GLU A 305 3.98 9.82 1.38
C GLU A 305 4.37 11.00 2.27
N ILE A 306 3.41 11.44 3.09
CA ILE A 306 3.68 12.27 4.25
C ILE A 306 3.91 11.35 5.45
N ILE A 307 5.11 11.38 6.03
CA ILE A 307 5.56 10.44 7.05
C ILE A 307 5.74 11.17 8.39
N GLY A 308 5.06 10.71 9.43
CA GLY A 308 5.11 11.30 10.77
C GLY A 308 5.97 10.54 11.76
N PHE A 309 6.71 11.28 12.56
CA PHE A 309 7.62 10.80 13.60
C PHE A 309 7.28 11.46 14.94
N ASP A 310 7.55 10.78 16.03
CA ASP A 310 7.58 11.41 17.35
C ASP A 310 8.87 12.21 17.52
N SER A 311 8.77 13.52 17.79
CA SER A 311 9.97 14.36 17.92
C SER A 311 10.84 14.00 19.12
N SER A 312 10.26 13.43 20.17
CA SER A 312 10.95 13.08 21.40
C SER A 312 11.63 11.72 21.28
N ASN A 313 11.12 10.83 20.41
CA ASN A 313 11.56 9.46 20.25
C ASN A 313 11.64 9.03 18.77
N LEU A 314 12.60 9.59 18.04
CA LEU A 314 12.86 9.22 16.63
C LEU A 314 13.17 7.73 16.43
N PHE A 315 13.64 7.03 17.47
CA PHE A 315 13.97 5.59 17.42
C PHE A 315 12.75 4.68 17.27
N TRP A 316 11.52 5.17 17.54
CA TRP A 316 10.29 4.44 17.23
C TRP A 316 10.05 4.32 15.72
N GLY A 317 10.82 5.07 14.92
CA GLY A 317 10.64 5.16 13.48
C GLY A 317 9.37 5.94 13.12
N PRO A 318 8.98 5.89 11.84
CA PRO A 318 7.69 6.41 11.40
C PRO A 318 6.53 5.80 12.19
N LEU A 319 5.60 6.65 12.60
CA LEU A 319 4.38 6.27 13.31
C LEU A 319 3.14 6.26 12.41
N LEU A 320 3.20 6.99 11.29
CA LEU A 320 2.11 7.13 10.33
C LEU A 320 2.63 7.43 8.94
N TYR A 321 1.77 7.14 7.97
CA TYR A 321 1.99 7.37 6.55
C TYR A 321 0.68 7.89 5.97
N PHE A 322 0.72 9.02 5.27
CA PHE A 322 -0.42 9.56 4.54
C PHE A 322 -0.08 9.60 3.04
N SER A 323 -0.79 8.80 2.26
CA SER A 323 -0.46 8.57 0.85
C SER A 323 -0.99 9.69 -0.06
N ILE A 324 -0.21 10.07 -1.06
CA ILE A 324 -0.62 11.03 -2.09
C ILE A 324 -0.23 10.45 -3.45
N THR A 325 -1.23 10.24 -4.29
CA THR A 325 -1.04 9.74 -5.66
C THR A 325 -1.61 10.74 -6.66
N ILE A 326 -0.82 11.09 -7.66
CA ILE A 326 -1.25 11.96 -8.76
C ILE A 326 -1.09 11.17 -10.06
N ILE A 327 -2.16 11.11 -10.83
CA ILE A 327 -2.17 10.49 -12.15
C ILE A 327 -2.47 11.57 -13.17
N ILE A 328 -1.52 11.77 -14.08
CA ILE A 328 -1.67 12.68 -15.21
C ILE A 328 -1.69 11.83 -16.47
N PRO A 329 -2.85 11.66 -17.11
CA PRO A 329 -2.92 10.90 -18.35
C PRO A 329 -2.14 11.63 -19.45
N LYS A 330 -1.71 10.89 -20.46
CA LYS A 330 -1.17 11.49 -21.68
C LYS A 330 -2.31 12.26 -22.37
N ASN A 331 -2.05 13.48 -22.85
CA ASN A 331 -3.04 14.15 -23.70
C ASN A 331 -3.13 13.39 -25.02
N PHE A 332 -4.36 13.20 -25.48
CA PHE A 332 -4.65 12.58 -26.77
C PHE A 332 -5.61 13.43 -27.58
N TYR A 333 -5.39 13.44 -28.89
CA TYR A 333 -6.39 13.83 -29.87
C TYR A 333 -6.98 12.57 -30.54
N GLU A 334 -8.28 12.58 -30.86
CA GLU A 334 -9.08 11.39 -31.28
C GLU A 334 -8.53 10.61 -32.49
N THR A 335 -7.57 11.17 -33.25
CA THR A 335 -6.99 10.54 -34.45
C THR A 335 -5.49 10.25 -34.34
N GLU A 336 -4.89 10.47 -33.17
CA GLU A 336 -3.46 10.26 -32.98
C GLU A 336 -3.06 8.79 -32.97
N LYS A 337 -1.84 8.52 -33.44
CA LYS A 337 -1.17 7.23 -33.29
C LYS A 337 -0.05 7.40 -32.28
N ILE A 338 0.06 6.49 -31.33
CA ILE A 338 1.25 6.40 -30.48
C ILE A 338 2.17 5.40 -31.12
N ASP A 339 3.37 5.84 -31.49
CA ASP A 339 4.47 4.96 -31.84
C ASP A 339 5.58 5.20 -30.80
N GLU A 340 5.71 4.29 -29.84
CA GLU A 340 6.75 4.35 -28.79
C GLU A 340 7.57 3.06 -28.81
N ILE A 341 8.90 3.20 -28.72
CA ILE A 341 9.79 2.08 -28.46
C ILE A 341 9.96 1.99 -26.94
N ILE A 342 9.66 0.82 -26.41
CA ILE A 342 9.71 0.55 -24.97
C ILE A 342 10.74 -0.54 -24.74
N GLU A 343 11.72 -0.22 -23.90
CA GLU A 343 12.63 -1.21 -23.35
C GLU A 343 11.88 -2.02 -22.29
N LEU A 344 11.70 -3.31 -22.53
CA LEU A 344 11.10 -4.25 -21.59
C LEU A 344 12.21 -4.88 -20.75
N ASN A 345 11.99 -4.91 -19.44
CA ASN A 345 12.76 -5.79 -18.57
C ASN A 345 11.83 -6.53 -17.62
N SER A 346 12.35 -7.57 -16.96
CA SER A 346 11.55 -8.44 -16.08
C SER A 346 11.07 -7.79 -14.78
N ILE A 347 11.41 -6.52 -14.54
CA ILE A 347 11.23 -5.85 -13.25
C ILE A 347 10.16 -4.75 -13.36
N PHE A 348 10.09 -4.04 -14.48
CA PHE A 348 9.22 -2.87 -14.62
C PHE A 348 7.97 -3.13 -15.46
N LEU A 349 6.85 -2.58 -14.98
CA LEU A 349 5.59 -2.56 -15.68
C LEU A 349 5.45 -1.24 -16.44
N TYR A 350 5.27 -1.31 -17.75
CA TYR A 350 4.88 -0.15 -18.54
C TYR A 350 3.37 0.10 -18.39
N ARG A 351 2.99 1.35 -18.13
CA ARG A 351 1.58 1.76 -18.01
C ARG A 351 1.34 3.03 -18.82
N LEU A 352 0.29 2.99 -19.62
CA LEU A 352 -0.19 4.13 -20.39
C LEU A 352 -1.52 4.60 -19.81
N PHE A 353 -1.57 5.84 -19.32
CA PHE A 353 -2.79 6.45 -18.80
C PHE A 353 -3.44 7.30 -19.88
N ILE A 354 -4.66 6.92 -20.27
CA ILE A 354 -5.43 7.55 -21.34
C ILE A 354 -6.66 8.23 -20.72
N PRO A 355 -6.98 9.49 -21.06
CA PRO A 355 -8.17 10.16 -20.56
C PRO A 355 -9.43 9.56 -21.19
N PRO A 356 -10.60 9.69 -20.55
CA PRO A 356 -11.85 9.30 -21.17
C PRO A 356 -12.12 10.16 -22.41
N PHE A 357 -12.45 9.53 -23.54
CA PHE A 357 -12.93 10.24 -24.74
C PHE A 357 -14.43 10.54 -24.61
N SER A 358 -14.91 11.47 -25.43
CA SER A 358 -16.32 11.90 -25.44
C SER A 358 -17.30 10.80 -25.86
N SER A 359 -16.81 9.76 -26.53
CA SER A 359 -17.57 8.61 -27.03
C SER A 359 -17.89 7.58 -25.93
N GLU A 360 -19.10 7.02 -25.95
CA GLU A 360 -19.55 5.96 -25.03
C GLU A 360 -18.72 4.66 -25.15
N ILE A 361 -18.14 4.39 -26.33
CA ILE A 361 -17.30 3.22 -26.60
C ILE A 361 -16.05 3.69 -27.35
N CYS A 362 -14.87 3.36 -26.82
CA CYS A 362 -13.59 3.58 -27.47
C CYS A 362 -13.02 2.23 -27.95
N ARG A 363 -12.53 2.15 -29.19
CA ARG A 363 -11.75 1.01 -29.66
C ARG A 363 -10.28 1.37 -29.73
N PHE A 364 -9.45 0.50 -29.17
CA PHE A 364 -8.00 0.62 -29.20
C PHE A 364 -7.42 -0.54 -29.99
N PHE A 365 -6.57 -0.24 -30.96
CA PHE A 365 -5.75 -1.22 -31.63
C PHE A 365 -4.34 -1.10 -31.07
N VAL A 366 -3.87 -2.14 -30.38
CA VAL A 366 -2.50 -2.23 -29.88
C VAL A 366 -1.74 -3.23 -30.74
N GLN A 367 -0.71 -2.78 -31.44
CA GLN A 367 0.23 -3.61 -32.17
C GLN A 367 1.57 -3.58 -31.45
N LEU A 368 2.06 -4.76 -31.07
CA LEU A 368 3.36 -4.95 -30.44
C LEU A 368 4.29 -5.61 -31.44
N LYS A 369 5.48 -5.05 -31.66
CA LYS A 369 6.52 -5.64 -32.49
C LYS A 369 7.83 -5.66 -31.73
N CYS A 370 8.34 -6.86 -31.46
CA CYS A 370 9.68 -7.05 -30.91
C CYS A 370 10.71 -6.61 -31.95
N LEU A 371 11.56 -5.64 -31.58
CA LEU A 371 12.63 -5.12 -32.43
C LEU A 371 13.95 -5.86 -32.15
N GLU A 372 14.26 -6.06 -30.88
CA GLU A 372 15.39 -6.84 -30.33
C GLU A 372 14.92 -7.61 -29.07
N GLU A 373 15.77 -8.45 -28.46
CA GLU A 373 15.38 -9.32 -27.31
C GLU A 373 14.72 -8.56 -26.14
N GLU A 374 15.03 -7.27 -25.95
CA GLU A 374 14.49 -6.42 -24.87
C GLU A 374 13.76 -5.16 -25.38
N GLU A 375 13.55 -4.98 -26.68
CA GLU A 375 12.87 -3.80 -27.25
C GLU A 375 11.56 -4.16 -27.94
N VAL A 376 10.49 -3.46 -27.58
CA VAL A 376 9.17 -3.61 -28.22
C VAL A 376 8.66 -2.26 -28.70
N GLU A 377 8.39 -2.20 -30.01
CA GLU A 377 7.61 -1.13 -30.61
C GLU A 377 6.13 -1.33 -30.27
N VAL A 378 5.53 -0.32 -29.65
CA VAL A 378 4.11 -0.29 -29.30
C VAL A 378 3.43 0.75 -30.16
N GLN A 379 2.55 0.27 -31.04
CA GLN A 379 1.68 1.12 -31.83
C GLN A 379 0.26 1.07 -31.26
N VAL A 380 -0.25 2.22 -30.80
CA VAL A 380 -1.66 2.34 -30.36
C VAL A 380 -2.41 3.25 -31.30
N LYS A 381 -3.49 2.74 -31.90
CA LYS A 381 -4.40 3.49 -32.76
C LYS A 381 -5.80 3.54 -32.16
N PHE A 382 -6.40 4.73 -32.19
CA PHE A 382 -7.76 5.00 -31.74
C PHE A 382 -8.70 5.03 -32.95
N SER A 383 -9.92 4.50 -32.82
CA SER A 383 -10.95 4.51 -33.86
C SER A 383 -12.35 4.69 -33.30
#